data_AF-A0A2E6ACD9-F1
#
_entry.id   AF-A0A2E6ACD9-F1
#
_cell.length_a   1.000
_cell.length_b   1.000
_cell.length_c   1.000
_cell.angle_alpha   90.00
_cell.angle_beta   90.00
_cell.angle_gamma   90.00
#
_symmetry.space_group_name_H-M   'P 1'
#
loop_
_entity.id
_entity.type
_entity.pdbx_description
1 polymer ?
#
loop_
_entity_poly.entity_id
_entity_poly.type
_entity_poly.pdbx_seq_one_letter_code
_entity_poly.pdbx_strand_id
1 'polypeptide(L)' 'MNKKVKNNLSTFENDLKMMQKILEDIESKDLSLDEMIMKYQKGIELSKKCQKTLEEAEQKIKQITK' A
#
# COMPACT_ATOMS: atom_id res chain seq x y z
N MET A 1 2.37 -3.31 -25.25
CA MET A 1 2.81 -4.32 -24.26
C MET A 1 2.48 -3.85 -22.83
N ASN A 2 1.21 -3.56 -22.49
CA ASN A 2 0.90 -2.67 -21.34
C ASN A 2 0.11 -3.31 -20.17
N LYS A 3 -0.16 -4.62 -20.19
CA LYS A 3 -1.04 -5.26 -19.19
C LYS A 3 -0.42 -5.36 -17.79
N LYS A 4 0.91 -5.54 -17.70
CA LYS A 4 1.64 -5.75 -16.42
C LYS A 4 1.78 -4.49 -15.56
N VAL A 5 1.91 -3.30 -16.17
CA VAL A 5 2.02 -2.02 -15.43
C VAL A 5 0.66 -1.63 -14.86
N LYS A 6 -0.42 -1.82 -15.63
CA LYS A 6 -1.78 -1.49 -15.22
C LYS A 6 -2.23 -2.29 -13.99
N ASN A 7 -1.89 -3.58 -13.92
CA ASN A 7 -2.21 -4.42 -12.76
C ASN A 7 -1.49 -3.98 -11.47
N ASN A 8 -0.22 -3.57 -11.54
CA ASN A 8 0.52 -3.12 -10.35
C ASN A 8 -0.01 -1.78 -9.82
N LEU A 9 -0.43 -0.88 -10.71
CA LEU A 9 -1.04 0.38 -10.33
C LEU A 9 -2.39 0.17 -9.62
N SER A 10 -3.24 -0.74 -10.14
CA SER A 10 -4.50 -1.10 -9.48
C SER A 10 -4.27 -1.78 -8.11
N THR A 11 -3.23 -2.58 -7.96
CA THR A 11 -2.85 -3.15 -6.66
C THR A 11 -2.40 -2.06 -5.69
N PHE A 12 -1.57 -1.11 -6.14
CA PHE A 12 -1.13 0.02 -5.34
C PHE A 12 -2.30 0.89 -4.85
N GLU A 13 -3.23 1.26 -5.73
CA GLU A 13 -4.40 2.05 -5.36
C GLU A 13 -5.28 1.32 -4.32
N ASN A 14 -5.42 0.00 -4.45
CA ASN A 14 -6.17 -0.81 -3.50
C ASN A 14 -5.45 -0.90 -2.14
N ASP A 15 -4.14 -1.15 -2.14
CA ASP A 15 -3.34 -1.20 -0.91
C ASP A 15 -3.35 0.16 -0.19
N LEU A 16 -3.31 1.26 -0.94
CA LEU A 16 -3.36 2.62 -0.41
C LEU A 16 -4.73 2.95 0.18
N LYS A 17 -5.83 2.58 -0.49
CA LYS A 17 -7.20 2.69 0.08
C LYS A 17 -7.35 1.87 1.36
N MET A 18 -6.77 0.68 1.40
CA MET A 18 -6.83 -0.16 2.58
C MET A 18 -6.06 0.46 3.76
N MET A 19 -4.93 1.11 3.47
CA MET A 19 -4.16 1.84 4.47
C MET A 19 -4.90 3.08 4.99
N GLN A 20 -5.59 3.83 4.13
CA GLN A 20 -6.45 4.94 4.56
C GLN A 20 -7.56 4.45 5.50
N LYS A 21 -8.23 3.36 5.15
CA LYS A 21 -9.27 2.76 5.99
C LYS A 21 -8.72 2.33 7.36
N ILE A 22 -7.52 1.77 7.40
CA ILE A 22 -6.85 1.42 8.66
C ILE A 22 -6.59 2.65 9.53
N LEU A 23 -6.20 3.78 8.93
CA LEU A 23 -6.01 5.03 9.67
C LEU A 23 -7.32 5.59 10.21
N GLU A 24 -8.38 5.62 9.40
CA GLU A 24 -9.72 6.04 9.83
C GLU A 24 -10.25 5.16 10.97
N ASP A 25 -10.00 3.85 10.85
CA ASP A 25 -10.34 2.88 11.87
C ASP A 25 -9.57 3.14 13.17
N ILE A 26 -8.27 3.45 13.11
CA ILE A 26 -7.42 3.74 14.27
C ILE A 26 -7.84 5.03 14.97
N GLU A 27 -8.30 6.03 14.22
CA GLU A 27 -8.84 7.28 14.78
C GLU A 27 -10.22 7.09 15.44
N SER A 28 -10.93 6.02 15.11
CA SER A 28 -12.20 5.67 15.74
C SER A 28 -11.96 5.21 17.18
N LYS A 29 -12.67 5.82 18.14
CA LYS A 29 -12.48 5.62 19.60
C LYS A 29 -12.92 4.26 20.15
N ASP A 30 -13.36 3.34 19.29
CA ASP A 30 -13.98 2.06 19.66
C ASP A 30 -13.05 0.84 19.47
N LEU A 31 -11.75 1.05 19.22
CA LEU A 31 -10.82 -0.08 19.10
C LEU A 31 -10.29 -0.56 20.45
N SER A 32 -10.25 -1.88 20.60
CA SER A 32 -9.49 -2.52 21.67
C SER A 32 -7.97 -2.45 21.40
N LEU A 33 -7.17 -2.60 22.45
CA LEU A 33 -5.70 -2.57 22.34
C LEU A 33 -5.17 -3.63 21.36
N ASP A 34 -5.70 -4.85 21.40
CA ASP A 34 -5.36 -5.92 20.47
C ASP A 34 -5.70 -5.55 19.01
N GLU A 35 -6.88 -4.96 18.78
CA GLU A 35 -7.25 -4.50 17.44
C GLU A 35 -6.36 -3.38 16.93
N MET A 36 -5.96 -2.44 17.80
CA MET A 36 -5.00 -1.39 17.46
C MET A 36 -3.66 -2.00 17.02
N ILE A 37 -3.16 -3.00 17.75
CA ILE A 37 -1.90 -3.70 17.42
C ILE A 37 -2.03 -4.41 16.07
N MET A 38 -3.13 -5.13 15.84
CA MET A 38 -3.38 -5.82 14.57
C MET A 38 -3.47 -4.84 13.39
N LYS A 39 -4.21 -3.73 13.55
CA LYS A 39 -4.36 -2.70 12.51
C LYS A 39 -3.03 -2.01 12.22
N TYR A 40 -2.24 -1.72 13.25
CA TYR A 40 -0.91 -1.15 13.10
C TYR A 40 0.02 -2.09 12.32
N GLN A 41 0.09 -3.37 12.69
CA GLN A 41 0.89 -4.36 11.95
C GLN A 41 0.49 -4.42 10.47
N LYS A 42 -0.81 -4.45 10.19
CA LYS A 42 -1.34 -4.47 8.82
C LYS A 42 -0.98 -3.20 8.05
N GLY A 43 -1.01 -2.04 8.71
CA GLY A 43 -0.55 -0.77 8.13
C GLY A 43 0.94 -0.79 7.75
N ILE A 44 1.80 -1.37 8.60
CA ILE A 44 3.23 -1.54 8.30
C ILE A 44 3.44 -2.46 7.08
N GLU A 45 2.70 -3.57 6.98
CA GLU A 45 2.79 -4.47 5.83
C GLU A 45 2.34 -3.80 4.52
N LEU A 46 1.24 -3.05 4.56
CA LEU A 46 0.75 -2.30 3.40
C LEU A 46 1.74 -1.22 2.97
N SER A 47 2.33 -0.50 3.92
CA SER A 47 3.37 0.50 3.65
C SER A 47 4.55 -0.10 2.88
N LYS A 48 5.04 -1.27 3.31
CA LYS A 48 6.12 -1.99 2.62
C LYS A 48 5.73 -2.42 1.20
N LYS A 49 4.49 -2.88 0.99
CA LYS A 49 3.99 -3.24 -0.35
C LYS A 49 3.91 -2.03 -1.28
N CYS A 50 3.40 -0.91 -0.78
CA CYS A 50 3.33 0.34 -1.53
C CYS A 50 4.74 0.79 -1.94
N GLN A 51 5.69 0.81 -1.00
CA GLN A 51 7.08 1.19 -1.26
C GLN A 51 7.72 0.29 -2.33
N LYS A 52 7.54 -1.02 -2.24
CA LYS A 52 8.05 -1.97 -3.24
C LYS A 52 7.45 -1.71 -4.63
N THR A 53 6.14 -1.43 -4.69
CA THR A 53 5.46 -1.16 -5.96
C THR A 53 5.98 0.12 -6.62
N LEU A 54 6.24 1.16 -5.81
CA LEU A 54 6.86 2.40 -6.28
C LEU A 54 8.30 2.17 -6.78
N GLU A 55 9.09 1.38 -6.05
CA GLU A 55 10.46 1.04 -6.45
C GLU A 55 10.46 0.28 -7.79
N GLU A 56 9.57 -0.69 -7.98
CA GLU A 56 9.42 -1.39 -9.25
C GLU A 56 8.99 -0.46 -10.39
N ALA A 57 8.14 0.52 -10.11
CA ALA A 57 7.74 1.53 -11.10
C ALA A 57 8.91 2.44 -11.48
N GLU A 58 9.69 2.91 -10.50
CA GLU A 58 10.88 3.72 -10.72
C GLU A 58 11.94 2.97 -11.54
N GLN A 59 12.19 1.70 -11.23
CA GLN A 59 13.12 0.84 -11.97
C GLN A 59 12.69 0.66 -13.43
N LYS A 60 11.38 0.50 -13.70
CA LYS A 60 10.86 0.42 -15.07
C LYS A 60 11.05 1.73 -15.82
N ILE A 61 10.81 2.87 -15.19
CA ILE A 61 11.04 4.19 -15.80
C ILE A 61 12.54 4.34 -16.14
N LYS A 62 13.44 4.02 -15.21
CA LYS A 62 14.89 4.08 -15.45
C LYS A 62 15.36 3.22 -16.63
N GLN A 63 14.72 2.08 -16.89
CA GLN A 63 15.06 1.23 -18.04
C GLN A 63 14.62 1.81 -19.38
N ILE A 64 13.58 2.65 -19.40
CA ILE A 64 13.04 3.26 -20.63
C ILE A 64 13.76 4.58 -20.94
N THR A 65 14.22 5.30 -19.92
CA THR A 65 14.87 6.60 -20.05
C THR A 65 16.40 6.51 -20.26
N LYS A 66 16.98 5.31 -20.24
CA LYS A 66 18.42 5.08 -20.43
C LYS A 66 18.70 4.59 -21.85
#